data_AF-A0A1F9WGF4-F1
#
_entry.id   AF-A0A1F9WGF4-F1
#
_cell.length_a   1.000
_cell.length_b   1.000
_cell.length_c   1.000
_cell.angle_alpha   90.00
_cell.angle_beta   90.00
_cell.angle_gamma   90.00
#
_symmetry.space_group_name_H-M   'P 1'
#
loop_
_entity.id
_entity.type
_entity.pdbx_description
1 polymer ?
#
loop_
_entity_poly.entity_id
_entity_poly.type
_entity_poly.pdbx_seq_one_letter_code
_entity_poly.pdbx_strand_id
1 'polypeptide(L)'
;MPYYLKDFEWYALLLDLKPVLFLEYGASDYEIFRRFIPEIESKGLKVRFREHGRGRNLHSRNRNALWHNNVGGIFISRQDALIDRIIEAYLSRNIKLAGKLLGYPECCVSHMLENKTDKGDFLQISNNTMVAGMVSDKNLFVPEMNFLSHYDGRVRNVEIMKNPDFSKIFNTLFPFTLTDHLPCSMECEASRARGQRVTAEIKKNNSSWYKKAVELNGNPVLFLDDFHFFILKGGNSSFEEIVFSKIIFASETGSALYKALAQGDRVRRGGKVVSVFSGKKLIFKAAFAVLRPAILPFH
;
A
#
# COMPACT_ATOMS: atom_id res chain seq x y z
N MET A 1 -14.86 -2.54 11.93
CA MET A 1 -13.46 -2.99 12.06
C MET A 1 -12.59 -1.78 12.35
N PRO A 2 -11.57 -1.84 13.23
CA PRO A 2 -10.68 -0.70 13.46
C PRO A 2 -10.07 -0.25 12.14
N TYR A 3 -9.87 1.06 11.96
CA TYR A 3 -9.33 1.66 10.73
C TYR A 3 -7.96 1.07 10.31
N TYR A 4 -7.23 0.44 11.23
CA TYR A 4 -5.94 -0.22 10.99
C TYR A 4 -6.02 -1.65 10.47
N LEU A 5 -7.15 -2.34 10.66
CA LEU A 5 -7.29 -3.70 10.16
C LEU A 5 -7.89 -3.61 8.75
N LYS A 6 -7.02 -3.68 7.74
CA LYS A 6 -7.45 -3.70 6.34
C LYS A 6 -8.40 -4.87 6.15
N ASP A 7 -9.55 -4.63 5.49
CA ASP A 7 -10.49 -5.70 5.14
C ASP A 7 -9.75 -6.86 4.44
N PHE A 8 -8.82 -6.53 3.55
CA PHE A 8 -8.00 -7.52 2.87
C PHE A 8 -7.23 -8.45 3.82
N GLU A 9 -6.52 -7.90 4.81
CA GLU A 9 -5.72 -8.71 5.74
C GLU A 9 -6.59 -9.58 6.65
N TRP A 10 -7.77 -9.09 7.02
CA TRP A 10 -8.75 -9.84 7.76
C TRP A 10 -9.24 -11.06 7.00
N TYR A 11 -9.65 -10.88 5.73
CA TYR A 11 -10.04 -12.02 4.90
C TYR A 11 -8.86 -12.96 4.61
N ALA A 12 -7.65 -12.45 4.43
CA ALA A 12 -6.46 -13.29 4.29
C ALA A 12 -6.20 -14.17 5.51
N LEU A 13 -6.43 -13.65 6.73
CA LEU A 13 -6.36 -14.41 7.98
C LEU A 13 -7.48 -15.46 8.08
N LEU A 14 -8.71 -15.09 7.73
CA LEU A 14 -9.84 -16.03 7.78
C LEU A 14 -9.69 -17.20 6.80
N LEU A 15 -9.03 -16.99 5.66
CA LEU A 15 -8.72 -17.99 4.64
C LEU A 15 -7.45 -18.80 4.90
N ASP A 16 -6.79 -18.60 6.05
CA ASP A 16 -5.51 -19.24 6.40
C ASP A 16 -4.39 -18.97 5.38
N LEU A 17 -4.48 -17.84 4.67
CA LEU A 17 -3.42 -17.35 3.78
C LEU A 17 -2.40 -16.51 4.55
N LYS A 18 -2.88 -15.78 5.56
CA LYS A 18 -2.08 -14.99 6.50
C LYS A 18 -2.18 -15.63 7.88
N PRO A 19 -1.24 -16.51 8.27
CA PRO A 19 -1.41 -17.33 9.47
C PRO A 19 -1.23 -16.51 10.77
N VAL A 20 -0.55 -15.35 10.68
CA VAL A 20 -0.56 -14.30 11.71
C VAL A 20 -0.78 -12.95 11.06
N LEU A 21 -1.69 -12.19 11.64
CA LEU A 21 -1.79 -10.77 11.40
C LEU A 21 -0.99 -10.01 12.47
N PHE A 22 -0.18 -9.05 12.02
CA PHE A 22 0.54 -8.10 12.86
C PHE A 22 0.02 -6.69 12.58
N LEU A 23 -0.44 -6.00 13.63
CA LEU A 23 -0.83 -4.59 13.57
C LEU A 23 0.08 -3.78 14.49
N GLU A 24 0.69 -2.74 13.94
CA GLU A 24 1.35 -1.71 14.74
C GLU A 24 0.29 -0.83 15.41
N TYR A 25 0.48 -0.47 16.68
CA TYR A 25 -0.51 0.35 17.40
C TYR A 25 0.15 1.42 18.28
N GLY A 26 -0.50 2.58 18.38
CA GLY A 26 -0.21 3.60 19.38
C GLY A 26 -1.02 3.42 20.66
N ALA A 27 -0.64 4.12 21.73
CA ALA A 27 -1.30 4.00 23.04
C ALA A 27 -2.83 4.27 23.00
N SER A 28 -3.29 5.17 22.13
CA SER A 28 -4.72 5.45 21.91
C SER A 28 -5.45 4.35 21.13
N ASP A 29 -4.75 3.63 20.26
CA ASP A 29 -5.34 2.60 19.41
C ASP A 29 -5.58 1.30 20.19
N TYR A 30 -4.79 1.06 21.23
CA TYR A 30 -4.94 -0.09 22.13
C TYR A 30 -6.34 -0.16 22.73
N GLU A 31 -6.82 0.92 23.35
CA GLU A 31 -8.13 0.96 24.00
C GLU A 31 -9.29 0.80 23.01
N ILE A 32 -9.13 1.34 21.80
CA ILE A 32 -10.09 1.14 20.71
C ILE A 32 -10.10 -0.34 20.31
N PHE A 33 -8.93 -0.94 20.13
CA PHE A 33 -8.79 -2.32 19.68
C PHE A 33 -9.31 -3.32 20.71
N ARG A 34 -9.09 -3.09 22.02
CA ARG A 34 -9.58 -3.98 23.09
C ARG A 34 -11.07 -4.28 22.99
N ARG A 35 -11.87 -3.30 22.53
CA ARG A 35 -13.33 -3.44 22.36
C ARG A 35 -13.71 -4.49 21.32
N PHE A 36 -12.81 -4.82 20.40
CA PHE A 36 -13.04 -5.80 19.33
C PHE A 36 -12.50 -7.20 19.67
N ILE A 37 -11.75 -7.37 20.77
CA ILE A 37 -11.20 -8.68 21.16
C ILE A 37 -12.29 -9.75 21.27
N PRO A 38 -13.44 -9.52 21.93
CA PRO A 38 -14.46 -10.57 22.05
C PRO A 38 -14.99 -11.05 20.69
N GLU A 39 -15.13 -10.14 19.71
CA GLU A 39 -15.56 -10.49 18.35
C GLU A 39 -14.47 -11.27 17.59
N ILE A 40 -13.19 -10.94 17.81
CA ILE A 40 -12.07 -11.66 17.22
C ILE A 40 -11.99 -13.07 17.82
N GLU A 41 -12.09 -13.19 19.14
CA GLU A 41 -12.02 -14.46 19.87
C GLU A 41 -13.22 -15.36 19.55
N SER A 42 -14.41 -14.79 19.32
CA SER A 42 -15.59 -15.56 18.90
C SER A 42 -15.43 -16.23 17.53
N LYS A 43 -14.41 -15.85 16.74
CA LYS A 43 -14.03 -16.49 15.47
C LYS A 43 -12.92 -17.54 15.63
N GLY A 44 -12.60 -17.90 16.87
CA GLY A 44 -11.54 -18.86 17.22
C GLY A 44 -10.14 -18.29 17.02
N LEU A 45 -9.99 -16.96 17.02
CA LEU A 45 -8.69 -16.30 16.94
C LEU A 45 -8.18 -15.96 18.35
N LYS A 46 -6.86 -15.91 18.48
CA LYS A 46 -6.11 -15.51 19.66
C LYS A 46 -5.51 -14.15 19.40
N VAL A 47 -5.52 -13.30 20.43
CA VAL A 47 -4.94 -11.96 20.38
C VAL A 47 -3.85 -11.87 21.44
N ARG A 48 -2.65 -11.46 21.06
CA ARG A 48 -1.60 -11.05 22.01
C ARG A 48 -1.20 -9.61 21.76
N PHE A 49 -1.07 -8.89 22.85
CA PHE A 49 -0.45 -7.58 22.86
C PHE A 49 0.98 -7.75 23.31
N ARG A 50 1.88 -7.11 22.58
CA ARG A 50 3.21 -6.84 23.08
C ARG A 50 3.29 -5.37 23.43
N GLU A 51 3.17 -5.08 24.72
CA GLU A 51 3.54 -3.78 25.27
C GLU A 51 5.06 -3.72 25.43
N HIS A 52 5.66 -2.57 25.13
CA HIS A 52 7.03 -2.30 25.55
C HIS A 52 7.03 -1.70 26.96
N GLY A 53 7.93 -2.19 27.81
CA GLY A 53 8.14 -1.66 29.16
C GLY A 53 8.32 -0.14 29.16
N ARG A 54 7.41 0.55 29.86
CA ARG A 54 7.39 1.99 30.20
C ARG A 54 7.37 2.95 29.00
N GLY A 55 6.16 3.18 28.50
CA GLY A 55 5.58 4.48 28.18
C GLY A 55 6.52 5.68 28.13
N ARG A 56 7.21 5.87 27.01
CA ARG A 56 7.53 7.22 26.54
C ARG A 56 6.84 7.39 25.20
N ASN A 57 5.98 8.40 25.13
CA ASN A 57 5.14 8.75 24.00
C ASN A 57 5.87 8.52 22.66
N LEU A 58 5.21 7.80 21.74
CA LEU A 58 5.59 7.72 20.32
C LEU A 58 5.92 9.09 19.72
N HIS A 59 5.37 10.17 20.30
CA HIS A 59 5.57 11.56 19.90
C HIS A 59 6.91 12.20 20.27
N SER A 60 7.79 11.57 21.07
CA SER A 60 9.04 12.21 21.55
C SER A 60 10.34 11.64 20.96
N ARG A 61 10.30 10.90 19.84
CA ARG A 61 11.49 10.23 19.29
C ARG A 61 11.87 10.73 17.91
N ASN A 62 12.37 11.96 17.88
CA ASN A 62 13.17 12.47 16.79
C ASN A 62 14.64 12.07 17.04
N ARG A 63 15.27 11.37 16.07
CA ARG A 63 16.72 11.37 15.71
C ARG A 63 17.51 10.07 15.61
N ASN A 64 17.09 8.90 16.08
CA ASN A 64 17.90 7.69 15.90
C ASN A 64 17.16 6.56 15.19
N ALA A 65 17.72 6.15 14.04
CA ALA A 65 17.29 5.09 13.13
C ALA A 65 17.35 3.65 13.72
N LEU A 66 17.21 3.48 15.04
CA LEU A 66 17.16 2.19 15.71
C LEU A 66 15.68 1.83 16.01
N TRP A 67 14.91 1.67 14.93
CA TRP A 67 13.44 1.57 14.95
C TRP A 67 12.86 0.21 15.34
N HIS A 68 13.66 -0.86 15.47
CA HIS A 68 13.10 -2.23 15.57
C HIS A 68 12.91 -2.75 17.00
N ASN A 69 13.32 -2.01 18.02
CA ASN A 69 13.18 -2.44 19.41
C ASN A 69 12.01 -1.76 20.15
N ASN A 70 11.13 -1.03 19.45
CA ASN A 70 10.25 -0.04 20.10
C ASN A 70 8.78 -0.01 19.63
N VAL A 71 8.35 -0.88 18.70
CA VAL A 71 6.96 -0.86 18.20
C VAL A 71 6.14 -1.89 18.98
N GLY A 72 5.15 -1.40 19.72
CA GLY A 72 4.11 -2.25 20.30
C GLY A 72 3.30 -2.89 19.18
N GLY A 73 3.05 -4.19 19.31
CA GLY A 73 2.37 -4.99 18.29
C GLY A 73 1.14 -5.71 18.80
N ILE A 74 0.07 -5.72 18.01
CA ILE A 74 -1.05 -6.64 18.18
C ILE A 74 -0.83 -7.79 17.22
N PHE A 75 -0.84 -9.01 17.75
CA PHE A 75 -0.69 -10.23 16.99
C PHE A 75 -1.99 -11.02 17.06
N ILE A 76 -2.53 -11.40 15.90
CA ILE A 76 -3.77 -12.18 15.80
C ILE A 76 -3.50 -13.44 15.00
N SER A 77 -3.82 -14.61 15.56
CA SER A 77 -3.66 -15.91 14.89
C SER A 77 -4.64 -16.92 15.46
N ARG A 78 -4.88 -18.03 14.77
CA ARG A 78 -5.56 -19.20 15.35
C ARG A 78 -4.67 -19.94 16.37
N GLN A 79 -3.36 -19.71 16.37
CA GLN A 79 -2.38 -20.48 17.13
C GLN A 79 -1.52 -19.57 18.04
N ASP A 80 -1.63 -19.74 19.36
CA ASP A 80 -0.77 -19.02 20.33
C ASP A 80 0.72 -19.26 20.04
N ALA A 81 1.13 -20.51 19.80
CA ALA A 81 2.52 -20.85 19.53
C ALA A 81 3.09 -20.13 18.28
N LEU A 82 2.25 -19.81 17.29
CA LEU A 82 2.68 -19.07 16.13
C LEU A 82 2.89 -17.58 16.43
N ILE A 83 2.04 -17.01 17.30
CA ILE A 83 2.20 -15.65 17.82
C ILE A 83 3.52 -15.52 18.59
N ASP A 84 3.84 -16.48 19.45
CA ASP A 84 5.08 -16.46 20.22
C ASP A 84 6.31 -16.51 19.30
N ARG A 85 6.29 -17.39 18.29
CA ARG A 85 7.37 -17.51 17.31
C ARG A 85 7.59 -16.25 16.48
N ILE A 86 6.53 -15.56 16.08
CA ILE A 86 6.69 -14.32 15.31
C ILE A 86 7.22 -13.19 16.20
N ILE A 87 6.77 -13.10 17.45
CA ILE A 87 7.30 -12.14 18.43
C ILE A 87 8.80 -12.38 18.63
N GLU A 88 9.23 -13.63 18.79
CA GLU A 88 10.64 -14.01 18.89
C GLU A 88 11.42 -13.67 17.62
N ALA A 89 10.85 -13.92 16.43
CA ALA A 89 11.48 -13.57 15.16
C ALA A 89 11.72 -12.04 15.03
N TYR A 90 10.76 -11.21 15.46
CA TYR A 90 10.94 -9.76 15.52
C TYR A 90 12.01 -9.36 16.54
N LEU A 91 11.99 -9.94 17.74
CA LEU A 91 12.94 -9.68 18.81
C LEU A 91 14.39 -10.00 18.42
N SER A 92 14.59 -11.13 17.76
CA SER A 92 15.88 -11.59 17.25
C SER A 92 16.29 -10.91 15.93
N ARG A 93 15.46 -10.01 15.40
CA ARG A 93 15.63 -9.36 14.09
C ARG A 93 15.77 -10.34 12.93
N ASN A 94 15.21 -11.54 13.07
CA ASN A 94 15.17 -12.54 12.02
C ASN A 94 14.04 -12.23 11.03
N ILE A 95 14.26 -11.21 10.19
CA ILE A 95 13.27 -10.72 9.21
C ILE A 95 12.84 -11.81 8.23
N LYS A 96 13.75 -12.73 7.88
CA LYS A 96 13.42 -13.88 7.01
C LYS A 96 12.35 -14.75 7.65
N LEU A 97 12.58 -15.11 8.93
CA LEU A 97 11.62 -15.91 9.69
C LEU A 97 10.32 -15.13 9.90
N ALA A 98 10.38 -13.84 10.28
CA ALA A 98 9.18 -13.02 10.47
C ALA A 98 8.31 -12.96 9.19
N GLY A 99 8.91 -12.69 8.03
CA GLY A 99 8.20 -12.68 6.75
C GLY A 99 7.57 -14.03 6.40
N LYS A 100 8.28 -15.13 6.65
CA LYS A 100 7.74 -16.49 6.48
C LYS A 100 6.56 -16.77 7.43
N LEU A 101 6.67 -16.38 8.69
CA LEU A 101 5.61 -16.58 9.70
C LEU A 101 4.39 -15.67 9.46
N LEU A 102 4.55 -14.55 8.77
CA LEU A 102 3.43 -13.73 8.27
C LEU A 102 2.76 -14.32 7.03
N GLY A 103 3.32 -15.39 6.45
CA GLY A 103 2.80 -16.04 5.25
C GLY A 103 3.13 -15.30 3.95
N TYR A 104 4.15 -14.42 3.95
CA TYR A 104 4.56 -13.72 2.73
C TYR A 104 5.23 -14.69 1.74
N PRO A 105 5.06 -14.49 0.41
CA PRO A 105 5.73 -15.31 -0.59
C PRO A 105 7.25 -15.32 -0.40
N GLU A 106 7.87 -16.49 -0.57
CA GLU A 106 9.32 -16.64 -0.38
C GLU A 106 10.12 -15.71 -1.29
N CYS A 107 9.71 -15.55 -2.56
CA CYS A 107 10.35 -14.62 -3.49
C CYS A 107 10.31 -13.17 -2.99
N CYS A 108 9.21 -12.76 -2.35
CA CYS A 108 9.10 -11.44 -1.75
C CYS A 108 10.02 -11.33 -0.53
N VAL A 109 10.02 -12.31 0.37
CA VAL A 109 10.92 -12.32 1.53
C VAL A 109 12.39 -12.24 1.09
N SER A 110 12.82 -13.05 0.12
CA SER A 110 14.19 -13.06 -0.38
C SER A 110 14.57 -11.72 -1.03
N HIS A 111 13.72 -11.19 -1.92
CA HIS A 111 13.94 -9.88 -2.53
C HIS A 111 14.08 -8.77 -1.48
N MET A 112 13.25 -8.81 -0.44
CA MET A 112 13.28 -7.84 0.66
C MET A 112 14.55 -7.95 1.51
N LEU A 113 15.19 -9.11 1.58
CA LEU A 113 16.45 -9.32 2.29
C LEU A 113 17.65 -8.86 1.46
N GLU A 114 17.65 -9.15 0.16
CA GLU A 114 18.71 -8.80 -0.78
C GLU A 114 18.80 -7.29 -1.02
N ASN A 115 17.65 -6.60 -1.03
CA ASN A 115 17.57 -5.16 -1.22
C ASN A 115 17.59 -4.35 0.08
N LYS A 116 18.02 -4.96 1.20
CA LYS A 116 18.34 -4.20 2.40
C LYS A 116 19.61 -3.41 2.13
N THR A 117 19.53 -2.09 2.16
CA THR A 117 20.73 -1.27 2.02
C THR A 117 21.65 -1.45 3.23
N ASP A 118 22.96 -1.52 3.00
CA ASP A 118 23.99 -1.71 4.04
C ASP A 118 24.02 -0.61 5.12
N LYS A 119 23.26 0.47 4.96
CA LYS A 119 23.23 1.61 5.89
C LYS A 119 22.29 1.44 7.08
N GLY A 120 21.68 0.26 7.26
CA GLY A 120 20.66 0.07 8.31
C GLY A 120 19.37 0.88 8.06
N ASP A 121 19.34 1.65 6.97
CA ASP A 121 18.13 2.17 6.39
C ASP A 121 17.42 0.99 5.76
N PHE A 122 16.37 0.55 6.44
CA PHE A 122 15.42 -0.43 5.96
C PHE A 122 14.99 -0.09 4.53
N LEU A 123 14.33 -1.02 3.85
CA LEU A 123 13.81 -0.90 2.49
C LEU A 123 13.27 0.49 2.09
N GLN A 124 14.12 1.33 1.52
CA GLN A 124 13.64 2.22 0.49
C GLN A 124 13.33 1.29 -0.67
N ILE A 125 12.12 0.69 -0.69
CA ILE A 125 11.51 0.35 -1.98
C ILE A 125 11.22 1.70 -2.62
N SER A 126 12.31 2.29 -3.07
CA SER A 126 12.37 3.54 -3.77
C SER A 126 11.52 3.37 -5.02
N ASN A 127 11.18 4.50 -5.62
CA ASN A 127 10.62 4.57 -6.96
C ASN A 127 11.25 3.56 -7.96
N ASN A 128 12.48 3.07 -7.73
CA ASN A 128 13.16 2.05 -8.54
C ASN A 128 12.40 0.73 -8.73
N THR A 129 11.62 0.21 -7.77
CA THR A 129 10.89 -1.07 -7.99
C THR A 129 9.61 -0.86 -8.81
N MET A 130 8.91 0.27 -8.63
CA MET A 130 7.84 0.64 -9.54
C MET A 130 8.39 0.93 -10.93
N VAL A 131 9.48 1.70 -11.04
CA VAL A 131 10.16 2.03 -12.30
C VAL A 131 10.71 0.77 -12.99
N ALA A 132 11.25 -0.21 -12.26
CA ALA A 132 11.66 -1.49 -12.83
C ALA A 132 10.48 -2.29 -13.39
N GLY A 133 9.30 -2.20 -12.75
CA GLY A 133 8.04 -2.74 -13.28
C GLY A 133 7.49 -1.97 -14.49
N MET A 134 7.90 -0.71 -14.71
CA MET A 134 7.54 0.07 -15.91
C MET A 134 8.37 -0.28 -17.14
N VAL A 135 9.42 -1.12 -17.02
CA VAL A 135 10.30 -1.53 -18.15
C VAL A 135 9.82 -2.81 -18.83
N SER A 136 8.67 -3.36 -18.40
CA SER A 136 8.18 -4.63 -18.92
C SER A 136 7.07 -4.44 -19.95
N ASP A 137 7.26 -5.02 -21.13
CA ASP A 137 6.35 -4.98 -22.28
C ASP A 137 5.07 -5.82 -22.11
N LYS A 138 4.89 -6.47 -20.95
CA LYS A 138 3.73 -7.33 -20.73
C LYS A 138 2.54 -6.52 -20.18
N ASN A 139 1.33 -6.89 -20.58
CA ASN A 139 0.05 -6.39 -20.04
C ASN A 139 -0.11 -6.78 -18.55
N LEU A 140 0.59 -6.10 -17.64
CA LEU A 140 0.89 -6.62 -16.29
C LEU A 140 0.06 -6.02 -15.17
N PHE A 141 -0.59 -4.89 -15.39
CA PHE A 141 -1.22 -4.15 -14.32
C PHE A 141 -2.64 -4.63 -14.09
N VAL A 142 -2.75 -5.69 -13.30
CA VAL A 142 -4.02 -6.17 -12.74
C VAL A 142 -4.32 -5.44 -11.42
N PRO A 143 -5.60 -5.29 -11.01
CA PRO A 143 -5.96 -4.59 -9.77
C PRO A 143 -5.25 -5.13 -8.53
N GLU A 144 -4.98 -6.43 -8.45
CA GLU A 144 -4.25 -7.06 -7.33
C GLU A 144 -2.78 -6.63 -7.24
N MET A 145 -2.18 -6.26 -8.38
CA MET A 145 -0.79 -5.81 -8.49
C MET A 145 -0.75 -4.30 -8.76
N ASN A 146 -1.36 -3.55 -7.85
CA ASN A 146 -1.50 -2.10 -7.98
C ASN A 146 -0.34 -1.33 -7.31
N PHE A 147 -0.24 -0.05 -7.68
CA PHE A 147 0.76 0.87 -7.12
C PHE A 147 0.51 1.20 -5.64
N LEU A 148 -0.73 1.11 -5.13
CA LEU A 148 -1.06 1.39 -3.73
C LEU A 148 -0.37 0.42 -2.77
N SER A 149 -0.21 -0.82 -3.22
CA SER A 149 0.53 -1.87 -2.52
C SER A 149 2.01 -1.52 -2.34
N HIS A 150 2.57 -0.74 -3.27
CA HIS A 150 3.91 -0.17 -3.19
C HIS A 150 3.96 1.19 -2.48
N TYR A 151 2.81 1.83 -2.23
CA TYR A 151 2.71 3.12 -1.55
C TYR A 151 3.01 3.02 -0.05
N ASP A 152 2.48 1.99 0.61
CA ASP A 152 2.63 1.73 2.05
C ASP A 152 4.09 1.72 2.52
N GLY A 153 4.97 1.05 1.78
CA GLY A 153 6.38 0.87 2.16
C GLY A 153 7.25 2.13 2.09
N ARG A 154 6.72 3.27 1.60
CA ARG A 154 7.50 4.48 1.29
C ARG A 154 7.50 5.53 2.40
N VAL A 155 6.57 5.50 3.35
CA VAL A 155 6.41 6.58 4.33
C VAL A 155 7.04 6.23 5.68
N ARG A 156 8.06 7.00 6.07
CA ARG A 156 8.85 6.76 7.31
C ARG A 156 8.78 7.85 8.36
N ASN A 157 8.09 8.95 8.07
CA ASN A 157 8.09 10.09 8.95
C ASN A 157 6.70 10.30 9.56
N VAL A 158 6.63 10.28 10.88
CA VAL A 158 5.44 10.69 11.65
C VAL A 158 5.00 12.12 11.31
N GLU A 159 5.90 12.97 10.82
CA GLU A 159 5.54 14.30 10.30
C GLU A 159 4.84 14.23 8.94
N ILE A 160 5.14 13.23 8.10
CA ILE A 160 4.37 12.97 6.88
C ILE A 160 2.96 12.50 7.25
N MET A 161 2.78 11.76 8.35
CA MET A 161 1.44 11.42 8.84
C MET A 161 0.62 12.66 9.27
N LYS A 162 1.28 13.78 9.57
CA LYS A 162 0.62 15.06 9.86
C LYS A 162 0.33 15.88 8.60
N ASN A 163 0.83 15.46 7.43
CA ASN A 163 0.48 16.10 6.18
C ASN A 163 -1.00 15.77 5.84
N PRO A 164 -1.88 16.79 5.68
CA PRO A 164 -3.29 16.56 5.36
C PRO A 164 -3.51 15.74 4.08
N ASP A 165 -2.67 15.93 3.07
CA ASP A 165 -2.76 15.19 1.79
C ASP A 165 -2.40 13.72 1.99
N PHE A 166 -1.38 13.42 2.81
CA PHE A 166 -1.06 12.04 3.16
C PHE A 166 -2.19 11.39 3.98
N SER A 167 -2.73 12.09 4.97
CA SER A 167 -3.86 11.58 5.76
C SER A 167 -5.06 11.26 4.86
N LYS A 168 -5.36 12.11 3.88
CA LYS A 168 -6.39 11.87 2.87
C LYS A 168 -6.09 10.64 2.02
N ILE A 169 -4.86 10.51 1.50
CA ILE A 169 -4.42 9.35 0.71
C ILE A 169 -4.58 8.07 1.54
N PHE A 170 -4.03 8.06 2.75
CA PHE A 170 -4.08 6.93 3.66
C PHE A 170 -5.54 6.54 3.95
N ASN A 171 -6.36 7.48 4.42
CA ASN A 171 -7.76 7.24 4.78
C ASN A 171 -8.64 6.80 3.62
N THR A 172 -8.34 7.25 2.40
CA THR A 172 -9.20 6.97 1.24
C THR A 172 -8.76 5.72 0.47
N LEU A 173 -7.46 5.47 0.35
CA LEU A 173 -6.93 4.45 -0.56
C LEU A 173 -6.43 3.21 0.18
N PHE A 174 -5.84 3.39 1.36
CA PHE A 174 -5.22 2.31 2.11
C PHE A 174 -6.19 1.18 2.50
N PRO A 175 -7.45 1.46 2.88
CA PRO A 175 -8.41 0.41 3.18
C PRO A 175 -8.74 -0.48 1.99
N PHE A 176 -8.36 -0.09 0.77
CA PHE A 176 -8.70 -0.79 -0.48
C PHE A 176 -7.50 -1.46 -1.16
N THR A 177 -6.36 -1.66 -0.48
CA THR A 177 -5.25 -2.41 -1.06
C THR A 177 -5.63 -3.87 -1.28
N LEU A 178 -5.28 -4.42 -2.46
CA LEU A 178 -5.61 -5.79 -2.87
C LEU A 178 -4.45 -6.80 -2.67
N THR A 179 -3.54 -6.48 -1.76
CA THR A 179 -2.50 -7.38 -1.24
C THR A 179 -2.19 -6.96 0.21
N ASP A 180 -1.66 -7.90 0.98
CA ASP A 180 -1.35 -7.76 2.41
C ASP A 180 0.16 -7.62 2.70
N HIS A 181 0.97 -7.48 1.65
CA HIS A 181 2.41 -7.33 1.72
C HIS A 181 2.93 -6.58 0.50
N LEU A 182 4.16 -6.08 0.62
CA LEU A 182 4.84 -5.39 -0.47
C LEU A 182 5.41 -6.43 -1.46
N PRO A 183 4.90 -6.51 -2.70
CA PRO A 183 5.36 -7.53 -3.64
C PRO A 183 6.76 -7.19 -4.18
N CYS A 184 7.54 -8.21 -4.53
CA CYS A 184 8.90 -8.02 -5.08
C CYS A 184 8.93 -7.35 -6.45
N SER A 185 7.82 -7.38 -7.18
CA SER A 185 7.63 -6.70 -8.46
C SER A 185 6.14 -6.55 -8.75
N MET A 186 5.79 -5.67 -9.69
CA MET A 186 4.43 -5.54 -10.23
C MET A 186 3.97 -6.82 -10.96
N GLU A 187 4.89 -7.73 -11.28
CA GLU A 187 4.62 -8.99 -11.98
C GLU A 187 4.64 -10.21 -11.06
N CYS A 188 4.78 -10.01 -9.75
CA CYS A 188 4.96 -11.13 -8.83
C CYS A 188 3.76 -12.08 -8.86
N GLU A 189 3.90 -13.21 -9.54
CA GLU A 189 2.83 -14.21 -9.74
C GLU A 189 2.31 -14.74 -8.42
N ALA A 190 3.19 -14.98 -7.44
CA ALA A 190 2.81 -15.44 -6.13
C ALA A 190 1.94 -14.42 -5.38
N SER A 191 2.28 -13.13 -5.49
CA SER A 191 1.49 -12.05 -4.90
C SER A 191 0.15 -11.89 -5.60
N ARG A 192 0.15 -11.96 -6.94
CA ARG A 192 -1.07 -11.91 -7.76
C ARG A 192 -2.03 -13.06 -7.42
N ALA A 193 -1.53 -14.29 -7.40
CA ALA A 193 -2.34 -15.47 -7.09
C ALA A 193 -2.94 -15.37 -5.69
N ARG A 194 -2.17 -14.89 -4.70
CA ARG A 194 -2.65 -14.61 -3.35
C ARG A 194 -3.73 -13.53 -3.35
N GLY A 195 -3.48 -12.40 -4.02
CA GLY A 195 -4.42 -11.30 -4.24
C GLY A 195 -5.77 -11.81 -4.75
N GLN A 196 -5.76 -12.54 -5.86
CA GLN A 196 -6.96 -13.03 -6.53
C GLN A 196 -7.79 -13.97 -5.64
N ARG A 197 -7.13 -14.81 -4.84
CA ARG A 197 -7.82 -15.69 -3.88
C ARG A 197 -8.56 -14.90 -2.81
N VAL A 198 -7.90 -13.90 -2.22
CA VAL A 198 -8.51 -13.06 -1.18
C VAL A 198 -9.61 -12.18 -1.77
N THR A 199 -9.38 -11.55 -2.92
CA THR A 199 -10.37 -10.67 -3.57
C THR A 199 -11.62 -11.43 -4.01
N ALA A 200 -11.49 -12.69 -4.45
CA ALA A 200 -12.63 -13.54 -4.75
C ALA A 200 -13.54 -13.77 -3.53
N GLU A 201 -12.96 -13.92 -2.35
CA GLU A 201 -13.71 -14.12 -1.10
C GLU A 201 -14.32 -12.81 -0.58
N ILE A 202 -13.60 -11.70 -0.70
CA ILE A 202 -14.18 -10.38 -0.38
C ILE A 202 -15.33 -10.08 -1.34
N LYS A 203 -15.22 -10.38 -2.63
CA LYS A 203 -16.32 -10.17 -3.59
C LYS A 203 -17.60 -10.91 -3.18
N LYS A 204 -17.48 -12.12 -2.62
CA LYS A 204 -18.61 -12.91 -2.12
C LYS A 204 -19.25 -12.29 -0.88
N ASN A 205 -18.44 -11.78 0.05
CA ASN A 205 -18.91 -11.35 1.37
C ASN A 205 -19.15 -9.83 1.49
N ASN A 206 -18.54 -9.03 0.62
CA ASN A 206 -18.56 -7.57 0.62
C ASN A 206 -18.36 -7.02 -0.81
N SER A 207 -19.36 -7.22 -1.66
CA SER A 207 -19.29 -6.86 -3.08
C SER A 207 -19.14 -5.34 -3.33
N SER A 208 -19.66 -4.48 -2.44
CA SER A 208 -19.53 -3.03 -2.54
C SER A 208 -18.09 -2.58 -2.29
N TRP A 209 -17.44 -3.10 -1.24
CA TRP A 209 -16.02 -2.87 -1.00
C TRP A 209 -15.19 -3.36 -2.19
N TYR A 210 -15.45 -4.57 -2.69
CA TYR A 210 -14.71 -5.13 -3.83
C TYR A 210 -14.82 -4.24 -5.07
N LYS A 211 -16.03 -3.78 -5.42
CA LYS A 211 -16.23 -2.86 -6.54
C LYS A 211 -15.42 -1.58 -6.36
N LYS A 212 -15.39 -1.03 -5.14
CA LYS A 212 -14.62 0.18 -4.85
C LYS A 212 -13.11 -0.06 -4.94
N ALA A 213 -12.63 -1.18 -4.41
CA ALA A 213 -11.22 -1.55 -4.50
C ALA A 213 -10.79 -1.74 -5.95
N VAL A 214 -11.56 -2.46 -6.76
CA VAL A 214 -11.25 -2.61 -8.19
C VAL A 214 -11.31 -1.27 -8.93
N GLU A 215 -12.27 -0.39 -8.61
CA GLU A 215 -12.32 0.96 -9.19
C GLU A 215 -11.07 1.78 -8.84
N LEU A 216 -10.57 1.71 -7.61
CA LEU A 216 -9.37 2.47 -7.21
C LEU A 216 -8.07 1.86 -7.77
N ASN A 217 -7.98 0.54 -7.82
CA ASN A 217 -6.74 -0.16 -8.14
C ASN A 217 -6.61 -0.57 -9.61
N GLY A 218 -7.72 -0.61 -10.35
CA GLY A 218 -7.77 -1.04 -11.75
C GLY A 218 -7.87 0.10 -12.75
N ASN A 219 -7.58 1.34 -12.36
CA ASN A 219 -7.65 2.50 -13.25
C ASN A 219 -6.27 3.12 -13.45
N PRO A 220 -5.99 3.68 -14.65
CA PRO A 220 -4.71 4.33 -14.95
C PRO A 220 -4.35 5.43 -13.96
N VAL A 221 -3.04 5.54 -13.68
CA VAL A 221 -2.52 6.51 -12.71
C VAL A 221 -1.54 7.44 -13.39
N LEU A 222 -1.79 8.75 -13.28
CA LEU A 222 -0.77 9.77 -13.49
C LEU A 222 -0.04 9.99 -12.17
N PHE A 223 1.19 9.49 -12.09
CA PHE A 223 2.04 9.60 -10.91
C PHE A 223 3.08 10.69 -11.15
N LEU A 224 3.14 11.71 -10.30
CA LEU A 224 4.14 12.78 -10.37
C LEU A 224 5.24 12.55 -9.34
N ASP A 225 4.84 12.21 -8.11
CA ASP A 225 5.71 11.82 -7.01
C ASP A 225 4.92 11.11 -5.89
N ASP A 226 5.57 10.88 -4.75
CA ASP A 226 5.04 10.17 -3.59
C ASP A 226 3.80 10.81 -2.95
N PHE A 227 3.46 12.07 -3.22
CA PHE A 227 2.25 12.70 -2.67
C PHE A 227 1.37 13.33 -3.75
N HIS A 228 1.83 13.41 -5.00
CA HIS A 228 1.10 13.99 -6.11
C HIS A 228 0.80 12.94 -7.18
N PHE A 229 -0.44 12.44 -7.21
CA PHE A 229 -0.91 11.51 -8.22
C PHE A 229 -2.43 11.59 -8.43
N PHE A 230 -2.87 11.08 -9.59
CA PHE A 230 -4.26 11.09 -10.01
C PHE A 230 -4.65 9.71 -10.54
N ILE A 231 -5.74 9.15 -10.01
CA ILE A 231 -6.35 7.93 -10.53
C ILE A 231 -7.45 8.37 -11.50
N LEU A 232 -7.35 7.97 -12.77
CA LEU A 232 -8.19 8.48 -13.86
C LEU A 232 -9.06 7.36 -14.43
N LYS A 233 -10.37 7.57 -14.54
CA LYS A 233 -11.30 6.58 -15.09
C LYS A 233 -11.21 6.54 -16.61
N GLY A 234 -10.79 5.44 -17.22
CA GLY A 234 -10.67 5.35 -18.68
C GLY A 234 -10.26 3.96 -19.18
N GLY A 235 -10.40 3.73 -20.49
CA GLY A 235 -10.21 2.40 -21.09
C GLY A 235 -8.91 2.22 -21.89
N ASN A 236 -8.41 3.26 -22.56
CA ASN A 236 -7.18 3.19 -23.34
C ASN A 236 -6.06 3.93 -22.61
N SER A 237 -5.06 3.18 -22.15
CA SER A 237 -3.85 3.74 -21.54
C SER A 237 -2.61 3.01 -22.02
N SER A 238 -1.51 3.74 -22.08
CA SER A 238 -0.15 3.27 -22.32
C SER A 238 0.79 4.02 -21.38
N PHE A 239 2.09 3.68 -21.35
CA PHE A 239 3.08 4.42 -20.56
C PHE A 239 3.30 5.88 -21.00
N GLU A 240 2.70 6.32 -22.11
CA GLU A 240 2.82 7.66 -22.67
C GLU A 240 1.50 8.43 -22.71
N GLU A 241 0.36 7.76 -22.68
CA GLU A 241 -0.96 8.40 -22.81
C GLU A 241 -2.01 7.71 -21.95
N ILE A 242 -2.89 8.49 -21.32
CA ILE A 242 -4.14 8.02 -20.74
C ILE A 242 -5.27 8.76 -21.44
N VAL A 243 -6.23 8.02 -22.00
CA VAL A 243 -7.55 8.54 -22.37
C VAL A 243 -8.51 8.25 -21.23
N PHE A 244 -9.14 9.29 -20.70
CA PHE A 244 -9.97 9.20 -19.50
C PHE A 244 -11.25 10.03 -19.61
N SER A 245 -12.20 9.72 -18.73
CA SER A 245 -13.55 10.30 -18.66
C SER A 245 -13.78 11.12 -17.40
N LYS A 246 -13.09 10.81 -16.30
CA LYS A 246 -13.14 11.56 -15.04
C LYS A 246 -11.96 11.23 -14.13
N ILE A 247 -11.75 12.06 -13.12
CA ILE A 247 -10.84 11.80 -12.01
C ILE A 247 -11.58 10.92 -10.98
N ILE A 248 -11.01 9.78 -10.61
CA ILE A 248 -11.53 8.90 -9.54
C ILE A 248 -10.97 9.34 -8.19
N PHE A 249 -9.68 9.66 -8.16
CA PHE A 249 -8.99 10.16 -6.99
C PHE A 249 -7.91 11.15 -7.40
N ALA A 250 -7.75 12.18 -6.58
CA ALA A 250 -6.74 13.20 -6.73
C ALA A 250 -6.13 13.43 -5.35
N SER A 251 -4.81 13.25 -5.21
CA SER A 251 -4.15 13.60 -3.95
C SER A 251 -4.25 15.10 -3.67
N GLU A 252 -4.14 15.93 -4.71
CA GLU A 252 -4.35 17.39 -4.66
C GLU A 252 -5.50 17.87 -5.57
N THR A 253 -6.20 18.93 -5.14
CA THR A 253 -7.33 19.53 -5.91
C THR A 253 -7.15 21.02 -6.23
N GLY A 254 -6.07 21.64 -5.72
CA GLY A 254 -5.81 23.08 -5.88
C GLY A 254 -5.04 23.46 -7.14
N SER A 255 -4.30 22.53 -7.75
CA SER A 255 -3.36 22.85 -8.82
C SER A 255 -4.00 23.18 -10.16
N ALA A 256 -3.23 23.88 -11.00
CA ALA A 256 -3.58 24.11 -12.40
C ALA A 256 -3.70 22.78 -13.18
N LEU A 257 -2.90 21.77 -12.83
CA LEU A 257 -2.99 20.44 -13.43
C LEU A 257 -4.31 19.76 -13.07
N TYR A 258 -4.74 19.77 -11.80
CA TYR A 258 -6.04 19.21 -11.42
C TYR A 258 -7.20 19.86 -12.19
N LYS A 259 -7.21 21.20 -12.28
CA LYS A 259 -8.24 21.95 -13.02
C LYS A 259 -8.23 21.58 -14.51
N ALA A 260 -7.06 21.40 -15.10
CA ALA A 260 -6.93 20.96 -16.49
C ALA A 260 -7.41 19.51 -16.67
N LEU A 261 -7.05 18.59 -15.77
CA LEU A 261 -7.53 17.20 -15.81
C LEU A 261 -9.04 17.12 -15.67
N ALA A 262 -9.66 17.99 -14.86
CA ALA A 262 -11.11 18.04 -14.71
C ALA A 262 -11.86 18.50 -15.99
N GLN A 263 -11.17 19.17 -16.92
CA GLN A 263 -11.71 19.65 -18.19
C GLN A 263 -11.23 18.84 -19.40
N GLY A 264 -10.21 18.01 -19.19
CA GLY A 264 -9.57 17.21 -20.21
C GLY A 264 -10.17 15.81 -20.32
N ASP A 265 -9.84 15.15 -21.42
CA ASP A 265 -10.17 13.76 -21.71
C ASP A 265 -8.92 12.91 -21.97
N ARG A 266 -7.74 13.55 -21.99
CA ARG A 266 -6.48 12.90 -22.32
C ARG A 266 -5.30 13.55 -21.64
N VAL A 267 -4.39 12.74 -21.12
CA VAL A 267 -3.10 13.19 -20.62
C VAL A 267 -1.98 12.43 -21.32
N ARG A 268 -0.95 13.16 -21.74
CA ARG A 268 0.26 12.61 -22.37
C ARG A 268 1.49 12.94 -21.54
N ARG A 269 2.44 12.00 -21.54
CA ARG A 269 3.77 12.16 -20.96
C ARG A 269 4.82 12.12 -22.06
N GLY A 270 5.58 13.20 -22.20
CA GLY A 270 6.79 13.27 -23.03
C GLY A 270 8.01 13.51 -22.15
N GLY A 271 8.66 12.44 -21.68
CA GLY A 271 9.80 12.53 -20.77
C GLY A 271 9.40 13.18 -19.43
N LYS A 272 9.87 14.41 -19.20
CA LYS A 272 9.56 15.23 -18.01
C LYS A 272 8.33 16.14 -18.18
N VAL A 273 7.66 16.09 -19.33
CA VAL A 273 6.55 16.98 -19.65
C VAL A 273 5.22 16.24 -19.55
N VAL A 274 4.26 16.81 -18.84
CA VAL A 274 2.86 16.37 -18.85
C VAL A 274 2.05 17.37 -19.66
N SER A 275 1.21 16.86 -20.55
CA SER A 275 0.29 17.65 -21.37
C SER A 275 -1.13 17.12 -21.23
N VAL A 276 -2.10 17.99 -20.98
CA VAL A 276 -3.53 17.63 -20.90
C VAL A 276 -4.27 18.21 -22.11
N PHE A 277 -5.15 17.41 -22.69
CA PHE A 277 -5.93 17.76 -23.86
C PHE A 277 -7.43 17.62 -23.56
N SER A 278 -8.22 18.39 -24.30
CA SER A 278 -9.67 18.25 -24.44
C SER A 278 -9.95 18.08 -25.93
N GLY A 279 -10.27 16.86 -26.35
CA GLY A 279 -10.27 16.47 -27.75
C GLY A 279 -8.87 16.63 -28.38
N LYS A 280 -8.74 17.52 -29.36
CA LYS A 280 -7.45 17.82 -30.03
C LYS A 280 -6.73 19.04 -29.45
N LYS A 281 -7.38 19.80 -28.56
CA LYS A 281 -6.86 21.06 -28.03
C LYS A 281 -5.97 20.79 -26.83
N LEU A 282 -4.72 21.26 -26.88
CA LEU A 282 -3.84 21.31 -25.70
C LEU A 282 -4.39 22.38 -24.74
N ILE A 283 -4.73 21.98 -23.51
CA ILE A 283 -5.28 22.88 -22.49
C ILE A 283 -4.32 23.09 -21.31
N PHE A 284 -3.32 22.23 -21.15
CA PHE A 284 -2.28 22.38 -20.13
C PHE A 284 -0.99 21.72 -20.58
N LYS A 285 0.15 22.32 -20.22
CA LYS A 285 1.48 21.76 -20.42
C LYS A 285 2.39 22.23 -19.30
N ALA A 286 3.08 21.29 -18.64
CA ALA A 286 4.06 21.61 -17.61
C ALA A 286 5.26 20.66 -17.68
N ALA A 287 6.43 21.18 -17.37
CA ALA A 287 7.66 20.41 -17.23
C ALA A 287 7.98 20.19 -15.75
N PHE A 288 8.32 18.97 -15.38
CA PHE A 288 8.68 18.56 -14.02
C PHE A 288 10.20 18.41 -13.97
N ALA A 289 10.90 19.45 -13.51
CA ALA A 289 12.35 19.56 -13.65
C ALA A 289 13.12 18.48 -12.87
N VAL A 290 12.65 18.12 -11.68
CA VAL A 290 13.31 17.18 -10.75
C VAL A 290 12.72 15.77 -10.87
N LEU A 291 11.41 15.66 -10.99
CA LEU A 291 10.67 14.41 -10.96
C LEU A 291 10.42 13.93 -12.40
N ARG A 292 10.49 12.62 -12.63
CA ARG A 292 10.04 12.02 -13.89
C ARG A 292 8.61 11.54 -13.68
N PRO A 293 7.59 12.26 -14.21
CA PRO A 293 6.23 11.76 -14.17
C PRO A 293 6.16 10.37 -14.78
N ALA A 294 5.20 9.59 -14.33
CA ALA A 294 4.96 8.23 -14.72
C ALA A 294 3.48 8.07 -15.07
N ILE A 295 3.19 7.33 -16.13
CA ILE A 295 1.85 6.82 -16.38
C ILE A 295 1.91 5.32 -16.10
N LEU A 296 1.08 4.87 -15.18
CA LEU A 296 0.87 3.45 -14.89
C LEU A 296 -0.42 3.04 -15.60
N PRO A 297 -0.34 2.32 -16.73
CA PRO A 297 -1.54 1.81 -17.38
C PRO A 297 -2.17 0.73 -16.50
N PHE A 298 -3.49 0.64 -16.47
CA PHE A 298 -4.24 -0.48 -15.87
C PHE A 298 -5.37 -0.83 -16.84
N HIS A 299 -5.68 -2.11 -16.98
CA HIS A 299 -6.67 -2.64 -17.93
C HIS A 299 -7.75 -3.45 -17.22
#